data_AF-A0A366JNH1-F1
#
_entry.id   AF-A0A366JNH1-F1
#
_cell.length_a   1.000
_cell.length_b   1.000
_cell.length_c   1.000
_cell.angle_alpha   90.00
_cell.angle_beta   90.00
_cell.angle_gamma   90.00
#
_symmetry.space_group_name_H-M   'P 1'
#
loop_
_entity.id
_entity.type
_entity.pdbx_description
1 polymer ?
#
loop_
_entity_poly.entity_id
_entity_poly.type
_entity_poly.pdbx_seq_one_letter_code
_entity_poly.pdbx_strand_id
1 'polypeptide(L)'
;MESFEQLAAQYDPMIHKIMHSLNIFNNKEEFYQLGLISLWQAWKNHDAEKGTFFSYSYSMVKGKIMNELTRQNKQSQQYFYPKDEFWELIEGPSPFPATDHTHELLTKCGLLTANQMKWLQYTLCDQMSVKEIAEKEQVSLSAVKNWRHGAREKLKNIMENNRFLED
;
A
#
# COMPACT_ATOMS: atom_id res chain seq x y z
N MET A 1 21.13 34.15 37.22
CA MET A 1 20.80 32.85 36.57
C MET A 1 21.18 33.01 35.12
N GLU A 2 22.10 32.19 34.61
CA GLU A 2 22.26 32.09 33.14
C GLU A 2 20.92 31.65 32.57
N SER A 3 20.45 32.38 31.56
CA SER A 3 19.24 31.98 30.85
C SER A 3 19.60 30.87 29.85
N PHE A 4 18.64 29.99 29.55
CA PHE A 4 18.89 28.92 28.59
C PHE A 4 19.28 29.48 27.21
N GLU A 5 18.78 30.66 26.85
CA GLU A 5 19.09 31.34 25.58
C GLU A 5 20.58 31.68 25.47
N GLN A 6 21.22 32.09 26.57
CA GLN A 6 22.66 32.37 26.60
C GLN A 6 23.48 31.09 26.45
N LEU A 7 23.08 30.01 27.13
CA LEU A 7 23.70 28.70 27.02
C LEU A 7 23.54 28.13 25.60
N ALA A 8 22.34 28.23 25.04
CA ALA A 8 22.04 27.79 23.69
C ALA A 8 22.93 28.51 22.66
N ALA A 9 23.08 29.84 22.78
CA ALA A 9 23.98 30.61 21.92
C ALA A 9 25.45 30.16 22.05
N GLN A 10 25.91 29.80 23.25
CA GLN A 10 27.28 29.31 23.46
C GLN A 10 27.52 27.91 22.86
N TYR A 11 26.51 27.04 22.90
CA TYR A 11 26.60 25.66 22.45
C TYR A 11 26.10 25.44 21.01
N ASP A 12 25.59 26.49 20.37
CA ASP A 12 25.15 26.47 18.97
C ASP A 12 26.21 25.87 18.01
N PRO A 13 27.50 26.26 18.06
CA PRO A 13 28.52 25.68 17.19
C PRO A 13 28.72 24.17 17.43
N MET A 14 28.47 23.69 18.65
CA MET A 14 28.58 22.27 18.99
C MET A 14 27.49 21.47 18.27
N ILE A 15 26.25 21.96 18.28
CA ILE A 15 25.12 21.30 17.62
C ILE A 15 25.38 21.22 16.12
N HIS A 16 25.76 22.34 15.49
CA HIS A 16 26.11 22.36 14.07
C HIS A 16 27.27 21.43 13.74
N LYS A 17 28.32 21.38 14.57
CA LYS A 17 29.45 20.46 14.38
C LYS A 17 29.02 18.99 14.47
N ILE A 18 28.13 18.65 15.39
CA ILE A 18 27.57 17.30 15.50
C ILE A 18 26.79 16.96 14.23
N MET A 19 25.86 17.82 13.81
CA MET A 19 25.08 17.60 12.58
C MET A 19 25.97 17.43 11.35
N HIS A 20 27.00 18.26 11.23
CA HIS A 20 27.96 18.18 10.12
C HIS A 20 28.79 16.89 10.18
N SER A 21 29.20 16.45 11.38
CA SER A 21 29.92 15.18 11.55
C SER A 21 29.09 13.94 11.23
N LEU A 22 27.76 14.07 11.32
CA LEU A 22 26.80 13.01 11.02
C LEU A 22 26.24 13.11 9.58
N ASN A 23 26.79 14.02 8.76
CA ASN A 23 26.38 14.21 7.36
C ASN A 23 24.87 14.49 7.19
N ILE A 24 24.30 15.30 8.09
CA ILE A 24 22.88 15.68 8.04
C ILE A 24 22.69 16.80 7.02
N PHE A 25 22.22 16.43 5.83
CA PHE A 25 21.97 17.36 4.73
C PHE A 25 20.48 17.70 4.53
N ASN A 26 19.58 16.82 4.97
CA ASN A 26 18.12 17.00 4.92
C ASN A 26 17.56 17.29 6.33
N ASN A 27 16.39 17.94 6.40
CA ASN A 27 15.69 18.25 7.65
C ASN A 27 16.58 18.93 8.71
N LYS A 28 17.51 19.79 8.27
CA LYS A 28 18.52 20.42 9.14
C LYS A 28 17.89 21.16 10.32
N GLU A 29 16.83 21.91 10.07
CA GLU A 29 16.11 22.65 11.12
C GLU A 29 15.56 21.71 12.20
N GLU A 30 14.95 20.57 11.83
CA GLU A 30 14.41 19.60 12.80
C GLU A 30 15.51 19.00 13.67
N PHE A 31 16.64 18.61 13.06
CA PHE A 31 17.78 18.07 13.79
C PHE A 31 18.44 19.12 14.69
N TYR A 32 18.46 20.38 14.26
CA TYR A 32 18.93 21.49 15.09
C TYR A 32 18.02 21.71 16.30
N GLN A 33 16.70 21.76 16.09
CA GLN A 33 15.72 21.86 17.19
C GLN A 33 15.81 20.68 18.15
N LEU A 34 15.98 19.46 17.64
CA LEU A 34 16.23 18.27 18.47
C LEU A 34 17.51 18.43 19.30
N GLY A 35 18.55 19.02 18.71
CA GLY A 35 19.79 19.37 19.42
C GLY A 35 19.54 20.34 20.57
N LEU A 36 18.80 21.43 20.34
CA LEU A 36 18.43 22.41 21.36
C LEU A 36 17.59 21.81 22.47
N ILE A 37 16.57 21.00 22.14
CA ILE A 37 15.73 20.31 23.13
C ILE A 37 16.58 19.36 23.99
N SER A 38 17.51 18.63 23.37
CA SER A 38 18.41 17.72 24.05
C SER A 38 19.40 18.47 24.96
N LEU A 39 19.89 19.63 24.52
CA LEU A 39 20.73 20.51 25.31
C LEU A 39 19.98 21.08 26.52
N TRP A 40 18.72 21.48 26.35
CA TRP A 40 17.86 21.94 27.44
C TRP A 40 17.62 20.85 28.48
N GLN A 41 17.38 19.61 28.03
CA GLN A 41 17.25 18.45 28.90
C GLN A 41 18.56 18.17 29.65
N ALA A 42 19.70 18.29 28.98
CA ALA A 42 21.00 18.14 29.62
C ALA A 42 21.21 19.22 30.70
N TRP A 43 20.87 20.47 30.38
CA TRP A 43 20.99 21.60 31.30
C TRP A 43 20.17 21.42 32.58
N LYS A 44 18.91 20.95 32.44
CA LYS A 44 18.02 20.71 33.58
C LYS A 44 18.46 19.56 34.49
N ASN A 45 19.07 18.52 33.91
CA ASN A 45 19.39 17.27 34.61
C ASN A 45 20.89 17.11 34.92
N HIS A 46 21.71 18.13 34.64
CA HIS A 46 23.14 18.05 34.86
C HIS A 46 23.46 17.93 36.35
N ASP A 47 24.40 17.05 36.64
CA ASP A 47 24.89 16.78 37.97
C ASP A 47 26.41 17.00 37.94
N ALA A 48 26.86 18.04 38.66
CA ALA A 48 28.26 18.45 38.67
C ALA A 48 29.19 17.38 39.25
N GLU A 49 28.70 16.47 40.10
CA GLU A 49 29.53 15.39 40.65
C GLU A 49 29.82 14.29 39.62
N LYS A 50 29.02 14.18 38.57
CA LYS A 50 29.14 13.15 37.53
C LYS A 50 30.04 13.55 36.35
N GLY A 51 30.47 14.82 36.29
CA GLY A 51 31.40 15.30 35.28
C GLY A 51 31.04 16.66 34.67
N THR A 52 31.83 17.09 33.69
CA THR A 52 31.67 18.40 33.05
C THR A 52 30.39 18.48 32.23
N PHE A 53 29.69 19.63 32.31
CA PHE A 53 28.48 19.86 31.53
C PHE A 53 28.71 19.69 30.04
N PHE A 54 29.85 20.16 29.52
CA PHE A 54 30.20 20.04 28.11
C PHE A 54 30.26 18.58 27.63
N SER A 55 30.97 17.70 28.34
CA SER A 55 31.10 16.29 27.94
C SER A 55 29.76 15.54 28.01
N TYR A 56 28.97 15.83 29.04
CA TYR A 56 27.63 15.27 29.22
C TYR A 56 26.67 15.73 28.13
N SER A 57 26.55 17.04 27.90
CA SER A 57 25.67 17.62 26.89
C SER A 57 26.06 17.19 25.48
N TYR A 58 27.36 17.17 25.14
CA TYR A 58 27.84 16.67 23.86
C TYR A 58 27.37 15.24 23.60
N SER A 59 27.57 14.35 24.58
CA SER A 59 27.21 12.94 24.48
C SER A 59 25.69 12.74 24.35
N MET A 60 24.92 13.48 25.15
CA MET A 60 23.46 13.43 25.13
C MET A 60 22.87 13.94 23.81
N VAL A 61 23.31 15.12 23.34
CA VAL A 61 22.86 15.72 22.08
C VAL A 61 23.21 14.82 20.90
N LYS A 62 24.47 14.36 20.82
CA LYS A 62 24.91 13.47 19.74
C LYS A 62 24.14 12.15 19.72
N GLY A 63 23.90 11.57 20.89
CA GLY A 63 23.11 10.33 21.02
C GLY A 63 21.67 10.50 20.55
N LYS A 64 21.01 11.61 20.93
CA LYS A 64 19.63 11.90 20.51
C LYS A 64 19.51 12.11 19.00
N ILE A 65 20.42 12.88 18.41
CA ILE A 65 20.48 13.08 16.95
C ILE A 65 20.72 11.75 16.22
N MET A 66 21.65 10.91 16.72
CA MET A 66 21.93 9.60 16.12
C MET A 66 20.71 8.66 16.17
N ASN A 67 19.99 8.64 17.30
CA ASN A 67 18.80 7.82 17.45
C ASN A 67 17.69 8.25 16.47
N GLU A 68 17.50 9.57 16.31
CA GLU A 68 16.52 10.09 15.37
C GLU A 68 16.91 9.78 13.92
N LEU A 69 18.19 9.92 13.57
CA LEU A 69 18.70 9.54 12.25
C LEU A 69 18.45 8.04 11.96
N THR A 70 18.70 7.18 12.95
CA THR A 70 18.43 5.74 12.85
C THR A 70 16.94 5.46 12.67
N ARG A 71 16.08 6.18 13.39
CA ARG A 71 14.62 6.08 13.28
C ARG A 71 14.14 6.49 11.89
N GLN A 72 14.61 7.62 11.36
CA GLN A 72 14.26 8.11 10.02
C GLN A 72 14.74 7.15 8.91
N ASN A 73 15.96 6.62 9.02
CA ASN A 73 16.47 5.62 8.08
C ASN A 73 15.66 4.33 8.08
N LYS A 74 15.22 3.86 9.25
CA LYS A 74 14.33 2.70 9.35
C LYS A 74 12.97 2.98 8.72
N GLN A 75 12.42 4.18 8.92
CA GLN A 75 11.16 4.58 8.31
C GLN A 75 11.27 4.68 6.79
N SER A 76 12.33 5.28 6.24
CA SER A 76 12.51 5.39 4.79
C SER A 76 12.69 4.03 4.11
N GLN A 77 13.30 3.05 4.79
CA GLN A 77 13.37 1.67 4.30
C GLN A 77 12.00 0.97 4.31
N GLN A 78 11.14 1.28 5.28
CA GLN A 78 9.81 0.67 5.39
C GLN A 78 8.80 1.32 4.43
N TYR A 79 8.97 2.61 4.15
CA TYR A 79 8.19 3.36 3.16
C TYR A 79 9.05 3.60 1.92
N PHE A 80 9.25 2.55 1.12
CA PHE A 80 9.77 2.70 -0.23
C PHE A 80 8.72 3.46 -1.05
N TYR A 81 8.86 4.78 -1.18
CA TYR A 81 8.15 5.53 -2.21
C TYR A 81 8.81 5.14 -3.53
N PRO A 82 8.12 4.37 -4.36
CA PRO A 82 8.69 4.06 -5.65
C PRO A 82 8.84 5.36 -6.43
N LYS A 83 9.97 5.55 -7.11
CA LYS A 83 10.12 6.64 -8.08
C LYS A 83 8.96 6.58 -9.08
N ASP A 84 8.60 7.70 -9.70
CA ASP A 84 7.53 7.73 -10.70
C ASP A 84 7.71 6.66 -11.80
N GLU A 85 8.95 6.36 -12.16
CA GLU A 85 9.37 5.26 -13.05
C GLU A 85 8.87 3.85 -12.63
N PHE A 86 8.71 3.59 -11.33
CA PHE A 86 8.13 2.34 -10.85
C PHE A 86 6.61 2.29 -11.04
N TRP A 87 5.92 3.43 -10.96
CA TRP A 87 4.50 3.49 -11.32
C TRP A 87 4.28 3.25 -12.81
N GLU A 88 5.24 3.63 -13.67
CA GLU A 88 5.23 3.30 -15.10
C GLU A 88 5.49 1.80 -15.38
N LEU A 89 6.21 1.10 -14.48
CA LEU A 89 6.51 -0.33 -14.62
C LEU A 89 5.41 -1.24 -14.05
N ILE A 90 4.57 -0.74 -13.14
CA ILE A 90 3.38 -1.47 -12.73
C ILE A 90 2.41 -1.45 -13.91
N GLU A 91 2.43 -2.51 -14.72
CA GLU A 91 1.26 -2.91 -15.47
C GLU A 91 0.12 -3.06 -14.46
N GLY A 92 -0.79 -2.09 -14.43
CA GLY A 92 -2.05 -2.27 -13.72
C GLY A 92 -2.67 -3.57 -14.22
N PRO A 93 -3.42 -4.32 -13.39
CA PRO A 93 -4.17 -5.45 -13.89
C PRO A 93 -5.00 -4.95 -15.07
N SER A 94 -4.59 -5.32 -16.28
CA SER A 94 -5.34 -4.97 -17.47
C SER A 94 -6.77 -5.42 -17.21
N PRO A 95 -7.79 -4.56 -17.39
CA PRO A 95 -9.18 -4.97 -17.23
C PRO A 95 -9.54 -6.17 -18.12
N PHE A 96 -8.69 -6.46 -19.10
CA PHE A 96 -8.74 -7.60 -19.98
C PHE A 96 -7.47 -8.42 -19.81
N PRO A 97 -7.52 -9.62 -19.21
CA PRO A 97 -6.40 -10.53 -19.34
C PRO A 97 -6.16 -10.74 -20.84
N ALA A 98 -4.93 -10.50 -21.29
CA ALA A 98 -4.49 -10.74 -22.67
C ALA A 98 -4.35 -12.24 -22.95
N THR A 99 -5.39 -12.99 -22.63
CA THR A 99 -5.48 -14.42 -22.91
C THR A 99 -6.74 -14.69 -23.71
N ASP A 100 -6.51 -15.40 -24.81
CA ASP A 100 -7.38 -15.95 -25.85
C ASP A 100 -8.60 -16.77 -25.34
N HIS A 101 -8.87 -16.75 -24.03
CA HIS A 101 -9.91 -17.55 -23.38
C HIS A 101 -11.32 -17.04 -23.66
N THR A 102 -11.50 -15.77 -24.09
CA THR A 102 -12.83 -15.27 -24.46
C THR A 102 -13.35 -15.96 -25.72
N HIS A 103 -12.49 -16.15 -26.73
CA HIS A 103 -12.85 -16.83 -27.97
C HIS A 103 -13.02 -18.35 -27.74
N GLU A 104 -12.19 -18.95 -26.89
CA GLU A 104 -12.31 -20.36 -26.51
C GLU A 104 -13.59 -20.64 -25.69
N LEU A 105 -13.93 -19.76 -24.74
CA LEU A 105 -15.19 -19.83 -23.98
C LEU A 105 -16.41 -19.59 -24.86
N LEU A 106 -16.36 -18.63 -25.80
CA LEU A 106 -17.44 -18.36 -26.75
C LEU A 106 -17.66 -19.56 -27.71
N THR A 107 -16.58 -20.18 -28.17
CA THR A 107 -16.64 -21.38 -29.02
C THR A 107 -17.20 -22.58 -28.24
N LYS A 108 -16.80 -22.76 -26.97
CA LYS A 108 -17.33 -23.79 -26.06
C LYS A 108 -18.78 -23.52 -25.61
N CYS A 109 -19.21 -22.26 -25.58
CA CYS A 109 -20.60 -21.87 -25.31
C CYS A 109 -21.58 -22.20 -26.46
N GLY A 110 -21.10 -22.59 -27.64
CA GLY A 110 -21.94 -23.10 -28.73
C GLY A 110 -22.78 -24.34 -28.37
N LEU A 111 -22.51 -24.98 -27.22
CA LEU A 111 -23.29 -26.10 -26.67
C LEU A 111 -24.57 -25.65 -25.94
N LEU A 112 -24.68 -24.37 -25.58
CA LEU A 112 -25.88 -23.81 -24.94
C LEU A 112 -26.97 -23.59 -26.00
N THR A 113 -28.22 -23.88 -25.64
CA THR A 113 -29.34 -23.51 -26.52
C THR A 113 -29.52 -22.00 -26.51
N ALA A 114 -30.17 -21.44 -27.54
CA ALA A 114 -30.41 -19.99 -27.64
C ALA A 114 -31.01 -19.40 -26.35
N ASN A 115 -31.94 -20.10 -25.72
CA ASN A 115 -32.58 -19.68 -24.46
C ASN A 115 -31.65 -19.74 -23.25
N GLN A 116 -30.74 -20.73 -23.20
CA GLN A 116 -29.73 -20.85 -22.15
C GLN A 116 -28.66 -19.75 -22.28
N MET A 117 -28.27 -19.44 -23.52
CA MET A 117 -27.36 -18.34 -23.83
C MET A 117 -27.97 -16.98 -23.50
N LYS A 118 -29.24 -16.76 -23.85
CA LYS A 118 -29.99 -15.56 -23.43
C LYS A 118 -30.00 -15.39 -21.92
N TRP A 119 -30.29 -16.45 -21.17
CA TRP A 119 -30.25 -16.39 -19.70
C TRP A 119 -28.85 -16.01 -19.18
N LEU A 120 -27.79 -16.58 -19.77
CA LEU A 120 -26.41 -16.29 -19.39
C LEU A 120 -26.05 -14.80 -19.63
N GLN A 121 -26.40 -14.28 -20.80
CA GLN A 121 -26.16 -12.88 -21.17
C GLN A 121 -26.94 -11.92 -20.24
N TYR A 122 -28.25 -12.14 -20.05
CA TYR A 122 -29.06 -11.29 -19.20
C TYR A 122 -28.61 -11.30 -17.74
N THR A 123 -28.10 -12.42 -17.25
CA THR A 123 -27.65 -12.53 -15.85
C THR A 123 -26.25 -11.95 -15.65
N LEU A 124 -25.32 -12.20 -16.57
CA LEU A 124 -23.90 -11.81 -16.40
C LEU A 124 -23.59 -10.42 -16.93
N CYS A 125 -24.17 -10.03 -18.07
CA CYS A 125 -23.93 -8.72 -18.68
C CYS A 125 -24.93 -7.68 -18.16
N ASP A 126 -26.22 -8.02 -18.16
CA ASP A 126 -27.29 -7.08 -17.86
C ASP A 126 -27.74 -7.11 -16.38
N GLN A 127 -27.19 -8.02 -15.57
CA GLN A 127 -27.48 -8.20 -14.13
C GLN A 127 -28.97 -8.36 -13.78
N MET A 128 -29.76 -8.89 -14.72
CA MET A 128 -31.21 -9.03 -14.56
C MET A 128 -31.57 -10.20 -13.64
N SER A 129 -32.61 -10.01 -12.83
CA SER A 129 -33.23 -11.07 -12.04
C SER A 129 -34.09 -12.01 -12.90
N VAL A 130 -34.38 -13.20 -12.37
CA VAL A 130 -35.26 -14.19 -13.03
C VAL A 130 -36.64 -13.61 -13.37
N LYS A 131 -37.14 -12.66 -12.56
CA LYS A 131 -38.43 -12.01 -12.76
C LYS A 131 -38.38 -11.04 -13.94
N GLU A 132 -37.34 -10.20 -14.00
CA GLU A 132 -37.16 -9.24 -15.09
C GLU A 132 -36.89 -9.94 -16.43
N ILE A 133 -36.18 -11.07 -16.42
CA ILE A 133 -35.97 -11.88 -17.64
C ILE A 133 -37.29 -12.48 -18.12
N ALA A 134 -38.13 -12.99 -17.21
CA ALA A 134 -39.42 -13.56 -17.55
C ALA A 134 -40.37 -12.52 -18.14
N GLU A 135 -40.39 -11.31 -17.57
CA GLU A 135 -41.15 -10.18 -18.08
C GLU A 135 -40.63 -9.72 -19.46
N LYS A 136 -39.32 -9.62 -19.64
CA LYS A 136 -38.68 -9.18 -20.90
C LYS A 136 -38.91 -10.17 -22.05
N GLU A 137 -38.80 -11.47 -21.79
CA GLU A 137 -38.99 -12.51 -22.82
C GLU A 137 -40.44 -13.00 -22.92
N GLN A 138 -41.36 -12.45 -22.12
CA GLN A 138 -42.77 -12.86 -22.03
C GLN A 138 -42.95 -14.38 -21.80
N VAL A 139 -42.15 -14.94 -20.90
CA VAL A 139 -42.19 -16.36 -20.53
C VAL A 139 -42.50 -16.53 -19.05
N SER A 140 -42.84 -17.75 -18.63
CA SER A 140 -43.04 -18.04 -17.21
C SER A 140 -41.72 -18.00 -16.42
N LEU A 141 -41.82 -17.69 -15.13
CA LEU A 141 -40.68 -17.80 -14.19
C LEU A 141 -40.07 -19.21 -14.19
N SER A 142 -40.90 -20.25 -14.38
CA SER A 142 -40.45 -21.64 -14.48
C SER A 142 -39.61 -21.89 -15.73
N ALA A 143 -39.94 -21.26 -16.87
CA ALA A 143 -39.15 -21.37 -18.10
C ALA A 143 -37.74 -20.79 -17.90
N VAL A 144 -37.63 -19.59 -17.31
CA VAL A 144 -36.32 -18.96 -17.03
C VAL A 144 -35.50 -19.78 -16.03
N LYS A 145 -36.13 -20.36 -15.01
CA LYS A 145 -35.47 -21.29 -14.08
C LYS A 145 -34.94 -22.55 -14.79
N ASN A 146 -35.69 -23.08 -15.76
CA ASN A 146 -35.25 -24.21 -16.58
C ASN A 146 -34.07 -23.83 -17.49
N TRP A 147 -34.07 -22.61 -18.06
CA TRP A 147 -32.93 -22.10 -18.84
C TRP A 147 -31.68 -21.99 -17.98
N ARG A 148 -31.81 -21.44 -16.76
CA ARG A 148 -30.74 -21.38 -15.77
C ARG A 148 -30.18 -22.75 -15.41
N HIS A 149 -31.07 -23.70 -15.10
CA HIS A 149 -30.66 -25.04 -14.70
C HIS A 149 -29.90 -25.74 -15.84
N GLY A 150 -30.47 -25.74 -17.04
CA GLY A 150 -29.82 -26.36 -18.20
C GLY A 150 -28.52 -25.66 -18.63
N ALA A 151 -28.42 -24.34 -18.44
CA ALA A 151 -27.18 -23.61 -18.68
C ALA A 151 -26.08 -24.03 -17.69
N ARG A 152 -26.40 -24.12 -16.39
CA ARG A 152 -25.45 -24.48 -15.34
C ARG A 152 -24.93 -25.92 -15.47
N GLU A 153 -25.79 -26.87 -15.78
CA GLU A 153 -25.38 -28.26 -16.01
C GLU A 153 -24.39 -28.37 -17.17
N LYS A 154 -24.67 -27.69 -18.28
CA LYS A 154 -23.76 -27.68 -19.44
C LYS A 154 -22.44 -26.98 -19.14
N LEU A 155 -22.47 -25.84 -18.46
CA LEU A 155 -21.25 -25.13 -18.05
C LEU A 155 -20.40 -25.96 -17.11
N LYS A 156 -21.03 -26.70 -16.17
CA LYS A 156 -20.34 -27.62 -15.27
C LYS A 156 -19.64 -28.74 -16.03
N ASN A 157 -20.32 -29.39 -16.98
CA ASN A 157 -19.73 -30.43 -17.81
C ASN A 157 -18.56 -29.91 -18.66
N ILE A 158 -18.66 -28.67 -19.18
CA ILE A 158 -17.57 -28.03 -19.93
C ILE A 158 -16.35 -27.83 -19.02
N MET A 159 -16.55 -27.34 -17.80
CA MET A 159 -15.47 -27.12 -16.83
C MET A 159 -14.83 -28.43 -16.36
N GLU A 160 -15.62 -29.48 -16.15
CA GLU A 160 -15.12 -30.80 -15.75
C GLU A 160 -14.33 -31.45 -16.90
N ASN A 161 -14.82 -31.40 -18.14
CA ASN A 161 -14.11 -31.94 -19.31
C ASN A 161 -12.81 -31.19 -19.62
N ASN A 162 -12.73 -29.88 -19.34
CA ASN A 162 -11.50 -29.10 -19.54
C ASN A 162 -10.40 -29.48 -18.53
N ARG A 163 -10.78 -30.06 -17.38
CA ARG A 163 -9.84 -30.46 -16.32
C ARG A 163 -9.09 -31.76 -16.63
N PHE A 164 -9.54 -32.53 -17.64
CA PHE A 164 -8.94 -33.80 -18.07
C PHE A 164 -8.04 -33.68 -19.32
N LEU A 165 -7.81 -32.47 -19.81
CA LEU A 165 -6.93 -32.19 -20.97
C LEU A 165 -5.61 -31.50 -20.57
N GLU A 166 -5.37 -31.33 -19.27
CA GLU A 166 -4.14 -30.76 -18.69
C GLU A 166 -3.28 -31.81 -17.94
N ASP A 167 -3.67 -33.09 -17.97
CA ASP A 167 -2.85 -34.26 -17.55
C ASP A 167 -2.38 -35.06 -18.78
#